data_AF-A0A6N6VV78-F1
#
_entry.id   AF-A0A6N6VV78-F1
#
_cell.length_a   1.000
_cell.length_b   1.000
_cell.length_c   1.000
_cell.angle_alpha   90.00
_cell.angle_beta   90.00
_cell.angle_gamma   90.00
#
_symmetry.space_group_name_H-M   'P 1'
#
loop_
_entity.id
_entity.type
_entity.pdbx_description
1 polymer ?
#
loop_
_entity_poly.entity_id
_entity_poly.type
_entity_poly.pdbx_seq_one_letter_code
_entity_poly.pdbx_strand_id
1 'polypeptide(L)'
;MLTSTKLIISLYSISFILPICIISLLLVRYKVIKNIEKRYHTILDTPLFISASFSIGARSFNVSDYITYLFLVKIGFLKFKERKLIKPILYEINYTLNDESKFNIIICILFSITHRIIFIIFIFIAYITGVIQEGYLLFTKSSKDTILLIFNISITFLLIHLFLTPIIKFKVLKKIELEYNVRIDKSLNIFYNKYFDVSNYIKDLFLAEKKIFKLKNNYVMKPNLSDFPYCIKNESNLNIYICIIHAYSIKLFALFIFIFAIGFTLDIASVFVDK
;
A
#
# COMPACT_ATOMS: atom_id res chain seq x y z
N MET A 1 35.07 -11.83 -2.26
CA MET A 1 35.25 -12.19 -3.69
C MET A 1 35.10 -13.70 -3.83
N LEU A 2 34.07 -14.21 -4.50
CA LEU A 2 34.02 -15.64 -4.80
C LEU A 2 35.19 -16.00 -5.72
N THR A 3 35.81 -17.16 -5.50
CA THR A 3 36.66 -17.77 -6.53
C THR A 3 35.81 -18.01 -7.78
N SER A 4 36.37 -17.79 -8.97
CA SER A 4 35.69 -17.93 -10.27
C SER A 4 34.85 -19.21 -10.37
N THR A 5 35.31 -20.31 -9.76
CA THR A 5 34.65 -21.61 -9.68
C THR A 5 33.28 -21.59 -9.03
N LYS A 6 33.06 -20.84 -7.93
CA LYS A 6 31.75 -20.81 -7.23
C LYS A 6 30.69 -20.06 -8.04
N LEU A 7 31.08 -18.98 -8.72
CA LEU A 7 30.19 -18.21 -9.60
C LEU A 7 29.81 -19.03 -10.84
N ILE A 8 30.78 -19.75 -11.40
CA ILE A 8 30.59 -20.66 -12.55
C ILE A 8 29.59 -21.78 -12.21
N ILE A 9 29.72 -22.44 -11.05
CA ILE A 9 28.78 -23.50 -10.62
C ILE A 9 27.36 -22.97 -10.43
N SER A 10 27.19 -21.77 -9.87
CA SER A 10 25.87 -21.13 -9.73
C SER A 10 25.25 -20.79 -11.10
N LEU A 11 26.04 -20.29 -12.05
CA LEU A 11 25.58 -20.02 -13.42
C LEU A 11 25.18 -21.30 -14.18
N TYR A 12 25.94 -22.39 -14.02
CA TYR A 12 25.57 -23.70 -14.57
C TYR A 12 24.28 -24.27 -13.94
N SER A 13 24.07 -24.03 -12.64
CA SER A 13 22.84 -24.46 -11.97
C SER A 13 21.63 -23.68 -12.49
N ILE A 14 21.77 -22.37 -12.74
CA ILE A 14 20.71 -21.56 -13.38
C ILE A 14 20.44 -22.06 -14.80
N SER A 15 21.48 -22.31 -15.60
CA SER A 15 21.30 -22.71 -17.00
C SER A 15 20.59 -24.06 -17.16
N PHE A 16 20.66 -24.93 -16.15
CA PHE A 16 19.91 -26.19 -16.13
C PHE A 16 18.49 -26.05 -15.56
N ILE A 17 18.32 -25.29 -14.48
CA ILE A 17 17.04 -25.20 -13.75
C ILE A 17 16.06 -24.25 -14.45
N LEU A 18 16.56 -23.18 -15.08
CA LEU A 18 15.73 -22.18 -15.75
C LEU A 18 14.93 -22.76 -16.94
N PRO A 19 15.51 -23.57 -17.86
CA PRO A 19 14.74 -24.23 -18.90
C PRO A 19 13.65 -25.16 -18.34
N ILE A 20 13.94 -25.91 -17.28
CA ILE A 20 12.95 -26.79 -16.63
C ILE A 20 11.79 -25.97 -16.07
N CYS A 21 12.08 -24.83 -15.43
CA CYS A 21 11.05 -23.92 -14.92
C CYS A 21 10.20 -23.32 -16.06
N ILE A 22 10.81 -22.94 -17.19
CA ILE A 22 10.08 -22.39 -18.34
C ILE A 22 9.18 -23.45 -18.98
N ILE A 23 9.71 -24.65 -19.21
CA ILE A 23 8.95 -25.76 -19.81
C ILE A 23 7.78 -26.14 -18.90
N SER A 24 8.03 -26.29 -17.60
CA SER A 24 6.99 -26.64 -16.63
C SER A 24 5.94 -25.51 -16.48
N LEU A 25 6.34 -24.23 -16.52
CA LEU A 25 5.41 -23.10 -16.56
C LEU A 25 4.45 -23.17 -17.76
N LEU A 26 4.98 -23.43 -18.95
CA LEU A 26 4.18 -23.55 -20.18
C LEU A 26 3.21 -24.74 -20.07
N LEU A 27 3.67 -25.87 -19.52
CA LEU A 27 2.82 -27.04 -19.31
C LEU A 27 1.72 -26.78 -18.27
N VAL A 28 2.01 -26.11 -17.16
CA VAL A 28 0.99 -25.68 -16.19
C VAL A 28 -0.04 -24.79 -16.88
N ARG A 29 0.41 -23.79 -17.65
CA ARG A 29 -0.47 -22.81 -18.29
C ARG A 29 -1.35 -23.43 -19.38
N TYR A 30 -0.76 -24.13 -20.33
CA TYR A 30 -1.45 -24.55 -21.55
C TYR A 30 -2.09 -25.93 -21.44
N LYS A 31 -1.69 -26.75 -20.46
CA LYS A 31 -2.24 -28.09 -20.25
C LYS A 31 -3.00 -28.21 -18.93
N VAL A 32 -2.34 -27.99 -17.79
CA VAL A 32 -2.98 -28.24 -16.47
C VAL A 32 -4.15 -27.30 -16.26
N ILE A 33 -3.93 -25.99 -16.38
CA ILE A 33 -4.96 -24.98 -16.17
C ILE A 33 -6.10 -25.15 -17.17
N LYS A 34 -5.81 -25.30 -18.47
CA LYS A 34 -6.86 -25.51 -19.49
C LYS A 34 -7.69 -26.77 -19.24
N ASN A 35 -7.07 -27.85 -18.76
CA ASN A 35 -7.80 -29.08 -18.42
C ASN A 35 -8.75 -28.86 -17.23
N ILE A 36 -8.31 -28.11 -16.21
CA ILE A 36 -9.15 -27.78 -15.05
C ILE A 36 -10.31 -26.88 -15.48
N GLU A 37 -10.05 -25.83 -16.26
CA GLU A 37 -11.10 -24.94 -16.77
C GLU A 37 -12.15 -25.70 -17.57
N LYS A 38 -11.70 -26.62 -18.44
CA LYS A 38 -12.60 -27.48 -19.22
C LYS A 38 -13.41 -28.42 -18.33
N ARG A 39 -12.81 -29.01 -17.29
CA ARG A 39 -13.47 -29.96 -16.39
C ARG A 39 -14.54 -29.28 -15.51
N TYR A 40 -14.25 -28.07 -15.05
CA TYR A 40 -15.11 -27.34 -14.12
C TYR A 40 -15.96 -26.26 -14.79
N HIS A 41 -15.94 -26.18 -16.13
CA HIS A 41 -16.68 -25.20 -16.93
C HIS A 41 -16.55 -23.75 -16.42
N THR A 42 -15.34 -23.39 -15.97
CA THR A 42 -15.06 -22.10 -15.33
C THR A 42 -13.74 -21.54 -15.82
N ILE A 43 -13.64 -20.23 -15.89
CA ILE A 43 -12.39 -19.53 -16.20
C ILE A 43 -11.71 -19.25 -14.85
N LEU A 44 -10.48 -19.73 -14.67
CA LEU A 44 -9.73 -19.48 -13.44
C LEU A 44 -9.15 -18.05 -13.50
N ASP A 45 -9.96 -17.04 -13.20
CA ASP A 45 -9.52 -15.65 -13.16
C ASP A 45 -8.74 -15.31 -11.88
N THR A 46 -7.90 -14.27 -11.98
CA THR A 46 -7.02 -13.84 -10.88
C THR A 46 -7.79 -13.39 -9.64
N PRO A 47 -7.27 -13.64 -8.42
CA PRO A 47 -7.81 -13.02 -7.23
C PRO A 47 -7.71 -11.48 -7.33
N LEU A 48 -8.72 -10.84 -6.79
CA LEU A 48 -9.17 -9.44 -6.94
C LEU A 48 -8.17 -8.30 -6.61
N PHE A 49 -6.84 -8.49 -6.55
CA PHE A 49 -5.95 -7.47 -5.97
C PHE A 49 -4.57 -7.21 -6.61
N ILE A 50 -4.21 -7.76 -7.78
CA ILE A 50 -2.93 -7.39 -8.44
C ILE A 50 -3.12 -7.14 -9.94
N SER A 51 -2.69 -5.98 -10.41
CA SER A 51 -2.82 -5.50 -11.80
C SER A 51 -2.11 -6.40 -12.83
N ALA A 52 -2.70 -6.44 -14.03
CA ALA A 52 -2.58 -7.45 -15.08
C ALA A 52 -1.21 -7.66 -15.77
N SER A 53 -0.12 -7.03 -15.34
CA SER A 53 1.21 -7.22 -15.95
C SER A 53 2.08 -8.26 -15.22
N PHE A 54 1.88 -8.45 -13.92
CA PHE A 54 2.48 -9.53 -13.11
C PHE A 54 1.54 -10.76 -12.93
N SER A 55 0.33 -10.68 -13.49
CA SER A 55 -0.78 -11.63 -13.26
C SER A 55 -0.60 -13.01 -13.88
N ILE A 56 0.14 -13.10 -15.00
CA ILE A 56 0.23 -14.33 -15.80
C ILE A 56 0.98 -15.44 -15.06
N GLY A 57 2.08 -15.11 -14.38
CA GLY A 57 2.82 -16.06 -13.55
C GLY A 57 2.06 -16.41 -12.27
N ALA A 58 1.45 -15.41 -11.62
CA ALA A 58 0.75 -15.56 -10.34
C ALA A 58 -0.33 -16.65 -10.35
N ARG A 59 -1.08 -16.76 -11.47
CA ARG A 59 -2.09 -17.80 -11.66
C ARG A 59 -1.49 -19.21 -11.71
N SER A 60 -0.44 -19.40 -12.51
CA SER A 60 0.28 -20.68 -12.60
C SER A 60 0.89 -21.06 -11.25
N PHE A 61 1.44 -20.10 -10.50
CA PHE A 61 1.96 -20.35 -9.15
C PHE A 61 0.87 -20.80 -8.19
N ASN A 62 -0.28 -20.11 -8.15
CA ASN A 62 -1.37 -20.43 -7.24
C ASN A 62 -1.93 -21.85 -7.48
N VAL A 63 -2.20 -22.17 -8.75
CA VAL A 63 -2.69 -23.50 -9.17
C VAL A 63 -1.68 -24.59 -8.81
N SER A 64 -0.42 -24.37 -9.17
CA SER A 64 0.65 -25.35 -8.96
C SER A 64 0.95 -25.61 -7.49
N ASP A 65 1.00 -24.56 -6.67
CA ASP A 65 1.22 -24.67 -5.23
C ASP A 65 0.05 -25.36 -4.53
N TYR A 66 -1.19 -25.10 -4.96
CA TYR A 66 -2.35 -25.74 -4.36
C TYR A 66 -2.45 -27.24 -4.72
N ILE A 67 -2.21 -27.61 -5.97
CA ILE A 67 -2.13 -29.02 -6.39
C ILE A 67 -1.02 -29.75 -5.62
N THR A 68 0.15 -29.11 -5.51
CA THR A 68 1.29 -29.65 -4.74
C THR A 68 0.93 -29.83 -3.26
N TYR A 69 0.28 -28.84 -2.66
CA TYR A 69 -0.19 -28.90 -1.27
C TYR A 69 -1.19 -30.04 -1.06
N LEU A 70 -2.23 -30.16 -1.89
CA LEU A 70 -3.19 -31.25 -1.81
C LEU A 70 -2.49 -32.61 -1.97
N PHE A 71 -1.46 -32.69 -2.81
CA PHE A 71 -0.72 -33.93 -3.02
C PHE A 71 0.03 -34.30 -1.75
N LEU A 72 0.76 -33.36 -1.14
CA LEU A 72 1.46 -33.55 0.13
C LEU A 72 0.51 -33.95 1.27
N VAL A 73 -0.71 -33.41 1.29
CA VAL A 73 -1.76 -33.84 2.23
C VAL A 73 -2.18 -35.29 1.95
N LYS A 74 -2.41 -35.64 0.68
CA LYS A 74 -2.83 -37.00 0.27
C LYS A 74 -1.81 -38.07 0.64
N ILE A 75 -0.51 -37.78 0.54
CA ILE A 75 0.56 -38.70 0.92
C ILE A 75 0.91 -38.65 2.42
N GLY A 76 0.20 -37.86 3.22
CA GLY A 76 0.35 -37.80 4.68
C GLY A 76 1.52 -36.95 5.19
N PHE A 77 2.23 -36.23 4.33
CA PHE A 77 3.33 -35.34 4.72
C PHE A 77 2.85 -34.03 5.38
N LEU A 78 1.62 -33.60 5.07
CA LEU A 78 0.98 -32.42 5.66
C LEU A 78 -0.41 -32.75 6.20
N LYS A 79 -0.83 -32.07 7.26
CA LYS A 79 -2.24 -32.07 7.70
C LYS A 79 -3.01 -31.00 6.93
N PHE A 80 -4.20 -31.34 6.45
CA PHE A 80 -5.06 -30.36 5.81
C PHE A 80 -5.43 -29.24 6.80
N LYS A 81 -5.20 -27.99 6.41
CA LYS A 81 -5.62 -26.79 7.13
C LYS A 81 -6.32 -25.83 6.17
N GLU A 82 -7.55 -25.46 6.51
CA GLU A 82 -8.32 -24.47 5.75
C GLU A 82 -7.68 -23.07 5.88
N ARG A 83 -7.50 -22.37 4.75
CA ARG A 83 -6.97 -21.00 4.73
C ARG A 83 -8.10 -19.99 4.93
N LYS A 84 -8.09 -19.27 6.05
CA LYS A 84 -9.14 -18.30 6.42
C LYS A 84 -9.03 -16.94 5.71
N LEU A 85 -7.81 -16.51 5.33
CA LEU A 85 -7.55 -15.14 4.86
C LEU A 85 -7.32 -15.02 3.35
N ILE A 86 -6.60 -15.97 2.74
CA ILE A 86 -6.31 -16.00 1.31
C ILE A 86 -6.65 -17.40 0.82
N LYS A 87 -7.83 -17.54 0.21
CA LYS A 87 -8.29 -18.80 -0.38
C LYS A 87 -7.58 -19.01 -1.73
N PRO A 88 -6.96 -20.18 -1.97
CA PRO A 88 -6.42 -20.53 -3.28
C PRO A 88 -7.51 -20.57 -4.34
N ILE A 89 -7.19 -20.27 -5.60
CA ILE A 89 -8.15 -20.23 -6.71
C ILE A 89 -8.90 -21.57 -6.83
N LEU A 90 -8.16 -22.67 -6.72
CA LEU A 90 -8.71 -24.01 -6.80
C LEU A 90 -9.56 -24.40 -5.57
N TYR A 91 -9.41 -23.70 -4.43
CA TYR A 91 -10.27 -23.92 -3.27
C TYR A 91 -11.71 -23.43 -3.55
N GLU A 92 -11.86 -22.34 -4.30
CA GLU A 92 -13.16 -21.73 -4.59
C GLU A 92 -14.04 -22.60 -5.48
N ILE A 93 -13.44 -23.44 -6.32
CA ILE A 93 -14.15 -24.37 -7.22
C ILE A 93 -14.27 -25.78 -6.63
N ASN A 94 -14.00 -25.95 -5.33
CA ASN A 94 -14.00 -27.25 -4.64
C ASN A 94 -13.17 -28.32 -5.37
N TYR A 95 -12.01 -27.92 -5.89
CA TYR A 95 -11.14 -28.81 -6.64
C TYR A 95 -10.65 -29.99 -5.80
N THR A 96 -10.64 -31.19 -6.38
CA THR A 96 -10.09 -32.40 -5.76
C THR A 96 -9.02 -33.04 -6.65
N LEU A 97 -8.08 -33.76 -6.02
CA LEU A 97 -7.01 -34.47 -6.74
C LEU A 97 -7.45 -35.80 -7.35
N ASN A 98 -8.67 -36.28 -7.07
CA ASN A 98 -9.07 -37.63 -7.48
C ASN A 98 -9.15 -37.75 -9.01
N ASP A 99 -9.53 -36.67 -9.68
CA ASP A 99 -9.70 -36.63 -11.14
C ASP A 99 -8.46 -36.10 -11.87
N GLU A 100 -7.37 -35.78 -11.14
CA GLU A 100 -6.17 -35.21 -11.73
C GLU A 100 -5.17 -36.25 -12.22
N SER A 101 -4.63 -36.06 -13.43
CA SER A 101 -3.66 -37.00 -13.98
C SER A 101 -2.33 -36.93 -13.22
N LYS A 102 -1.68 -38.09 -13.02
CA LYS A 102 -0.35 -38.16 -12.39
C LYS A 102 0.67 -37.24 -13.08
N PHE A 103 0.58 -37.14 -14.40
CA PHE A 103 1.42 -36.25 -15.21
C PHE A 103 1.26 -34.77 -14.83
N ASN A 104 0.02 -34.30 -14.68
CA ASN A 104 -0.27 -32.92 -14.30
C ASN A 104 0.19 -32.61 -12.88
N ILE A 105 0.03 -33.56 -11.95
CA ILE A 105 0.52 -33.44 -10.57
C ILE A 105 2.05 -33.30 -10.57
N ILE A 106 2.76 -34.17 -11.31
CA ILE A 106 4.23 -34.13 -11.41
C ILE A 106 4.71 -32.80 -11.99
N ILE A 107 4.05 -32.27 -13.04
CA ILE A 107 4.38 -30.97 -13.61
C ILE A 107 4.23 -29.85 -12.59
N CYS A 108 3.14 -29.86 -11.80
CA CYS A 108 2.92 -28.83 -10.77
C CYS A 108 3.97 -28.90 -9.65
N ILE A 109 4.34 -30.11 -9.23
CA ILE A 109 5.41 -30.30 -8.24
C ILE A 109 6.74 -29.78 -8.80
N LEU A 110 7.07 -30.18 -10.04
CA LEU A 110 8.29 -29.76 -10.71
C LEU A 110 8.36 -28.24 -10.86
N PHE A 111 7.27 -27.60 -11.29
CA PHE A 111 7.19 -26.14 -11.41
C PHE A 111 7.33 -25.45 -10.05
N SER A 112 6.63 -25.92 -9.01
CA SER A 112 6.71 -25.32 -7.66
C SER A 112 8.13 -25.42 -7.07
N ILE A 113 8.79 -26.57 -7.22
CA ILE A 113 10.16 -26.77 -6.72
C ILE A 113 11.17 -25.94 -7.51
N THR A 114 11.14 -26.02 -8.84
CA THR A 114 12.13 -25.33 -9.69
C THR A 114 12.05 -23.81 -9.55
N HIS A 115 10.83 -23.25 -9.47
CA HIS A 115 10.65 -21.82 -9.18
C HIS A 115 11.26 -21.41 -7.83
N ARG A 116 10.98 -22.17 -6.75
CA ARG A 116 11.53 -21.87 -5.42
C ARG A 116 13.05 -21.92 -5.42
N ILE A 117 13.63 -22.91 -6.12
CA ILE A 117 15.08 -23.03 -6.26
C ILE A 117 15.64 -21.83 -7.03
N ILE A 118 15.02 -21.42 -8.14
CA ILE A 118 15.44 -20.23 -8.90
C ILE A 118 15.37 -18.98 -8.04
N PHE A 119 14.30 -18.80 -7.27
CA PHE A 119 14.15 -17.65 -6.38
C PHE A 119 15.27 -17.61 -5.31
N ILE A 120 15.56 -18.75 -4.68
CA ILE A 120 16.64 -18.87 -3.70
C ILE A 120 18.00 -18.60 -4.36
N ILE A 121 18.27 -19.16 -5.54
CA ILE A 121 19.51 -18.92 -6.29
C ILE A 121 19.64 -17.45 -6.66
N PHE A 122 18.55 -16.80 -7.09
CA PHE A 122 18.56 -15.38 -7.43
C PHE A 122 18.87 -14.51 -6.22
N ILE A 123 18.27 -14.78 -5.06
CA ILE A 123 18.60 -14.10 -3.80
C ILE A 123 20.07 -14.32 -3.43
N PHE A 124 20.53 -15.57 -3.52
CA PHE A 124 21.90 -15.94 -3.16
C PHE A 124 22.94 -15.24 -4.06
N ILE A 125 22.68 -15.19 -5.37
CA ILE A 125 23.52 -14.47 -6.32
C ILE A 125 23.49 -12.98 -6.03
N ALA A 126 22.30 -12.39 -5.86
CA ALA A 126 22.16 -10.97 -5.58
C ALA A 126 22.85 -10.54 -4.27
N TYR A 127 22.86 -11.43 -3.27
CA TYR A 127 23.62 -11.26 -2.03
C TYR A 127 25.14 -11.31 -2.27
N ILE A 128 25.60 -12.31 -3.01
CA ILE A 128 27.02 -12.55 -3.30
C ILE A 128 27.64 -11.50 -4.21
N THR A 129 26.90 -11.06 -5.23
CA THR A 129 27.36 -10.05 -6.19
C THR A 129 27.33 -8.65 -5.59
N GLY A 130 26.86 -8.50 -4.35
CA GLY A 130 26.69 -7.20 -3.72
C GLY A 130 25.56 -6.38 -4.34
N VAL A 131 24.78 -6.91 -5.30
CA VAL A 131 23.69 -6.17 -5.96
C VAL A 131 22.62 -5.73 -4.97
N ILE A 132 22.34 -6.52 -3.94
CA ILE A 132 21.44 -6.11 -2.85
C ILE A 132 22.06 -4.94 -2.08
N GLN A 133 23.37 -4.97 -1.82
CA GLN A 133 24.09 -3.91 -1.11
C GLN A 133 24.22 -2.63 -1.95
N GLU A 134 24.49 -2.74 -3.26
CA GLU A 134 24.51 -1.62 -4.19
C GLU A 134 23.12 -1.01 -4.38
N GLY A 135 22.08 -1.84 -4.54
CA GLY A 135 20.69 -1.39 -4.59
C GLY A 135 20.26 -0.71 -3.30
N TYR A 136 20.72 -1.23 -2.16
CA TYR A 136 20.52 -0.62 -0.85
C TYR A 136 21.28 0.70 -0.70
N LEU A 137 22.55 0.79 -1.12
CA LEU A 137 23.34 2.02 -1.09
C LEU A 137 22.78 3.10 -2.03
N LEU A 138 22.27 2.71 -3.20
CA LEU A 138 21.55 3.60 -4.11
C LEU A 138 20.24 4.07 -3.50
N PHE A 139 19.52 3.19 -2.81
CA PHE A 139 18.32 3.51 -2.07
C PHE A 139 18.61 4.48 -0.91
N THR A 140 19.64 4.25 -0.09
CA THR A 140 20.00 5.13 1.04
C THR A 140 20.55 6.48 0.56
N LYS A 141 21.28 6.51 -0.56
CA LYS A 141 21.77 7.76 -1.15
C LYS A 141 20.63 8.61 -1.70
N SER A 142 19.60 7.98 -2.29
CA SER A 142 18.38 8.64 -2.77
C SER A 142 17.40 8.99 -1.62
N SER A 143 17.35 8.17 -0.57
CA SER A 143 16.45 8.36 0.57
C SER A 143 16.77 9.64 1.31
N LYS A 144 18.04 9.96 1.54
CA LYS A 144 18.45 11.16 2.30
C LYS A 144 17.92 12.46 1.69
N ASP A 145 18.08 12.63 0.38
CA ASP A 145 17.60 13.83 -0.33
C ASP A 145 16.07 13.86 -0.39
N THR A 146 15.44 12.69 -0.54
CA THR A 146 13.98 12.55 -0.54
C THR A 146 13.38 12.83 0.85
N ILE A 147 14.01 12.36 1.92
CA ILE A 147 13.61 12.56 3.31
C ILE A 147 13.75 14.04 3.69
N LEU A 148 14.86 14.69 3.30
CA LEU A 148 15.06 16.12 3.49
C LEU A 148 14.02 16.95 2.74
N LEU A 149 13.69 16.56 1.50
CA LEU A 149 12.64 17.21 0.72
C LEU A 149 11.27 17.07 1.39
N ILE A 150 10.90 15.86 1.84
CA ILE A 150 9.65 15.60 2.56
C ILE A 150 9.58 16.45 3.85
N PHE A 151 10.67 16.55 4.59
CA PHE A 151 10.76 17.41 5.76
C PHE A 151 10.51 18.89 5.41
N ASN A 152 11.21 19.42 4.40
CA ASN A 152 11.03 20.81 3.98
C ASN A 152 9.60 21.11 3.49
N ILE A 153 9.00 20.18 2.75
CA ILE A 153 7.59 20.27 2.34
C ILE A 153 6.68 20.30 3.58
N SER A 154 6.92 19.45 4.57
CA SER A 154 6.13 19.43 5.81
C SER A 154 6.21 20.77 6.56
N ILE A 155 7.42 21.31 6.74
CA ILE A 155 7.64 22.61 7.41
C ILE A 155 6.95 23.74 6.64
N THR A 156 6.96 23.69 5.32
CA THR A 156 6.24 24.67 4.48
C THR A 156 4.74 24.67 4.79
N PHE A 157 4.12 23.49 4.92
CA PHE A 157 2.71 23.40 5.32
C PHE A 157 2.45 23.93 6.73
N LEU A 158 3.35 23.67 7.68
CA LEU A 158 3.25 24.23 9.03
C LEU A 158 3.33 25.77 9.00
N LEU A 159 4.26 26.34 8.22
CA LEU A 159 4.39 27.79 8.06
C LEU A 159 3.16 28.41 7.41
N ILE A 160 2.59 27.78 6.37
CA ILE A 160 1.32 28.21 5.76
C ILE A 160 0.22 28.23 6.82
N HIS A 161 0.11 27.17 7.64
CA HIS A 161 -0.90 27.11 8.70
C HIS A 161 -0.73 28.26 9.70
N LEU A 162 0.49 28.48 10.20
CA LEU A 162 0.80 29.54 11.15
C LEU A 162 0.56 30.93 10.56
N PHE A 163 0.89 31.15 9.29
CA PHE A 163 0.68 32.43 8.60
C PHE A 163 -0.80 32.75 8.38
N LEU A 164 -1.61 31.74 8.03
CA LEU A 164 -3.05 31.92 7.82
C LEU A 164 -3.82 32.05 9.14
N THR A 165 -3.29 31.53 10.25
CA THR A 165 -3.98 31.53 11.55
C THR A 165 -4.36 32.94 12.05
N PRO A 166 -3.49 33.97 12.01
CA PRO A 166 -3.88 35.36 12.28
C PRO A 166 -4.99 35.88 11.39
N ILE A 167 -5.01 35.50 10.10
CA ILE A 167 -6.04 35.92 9.15
C ILE A 167 -7.39 35.32 9.55
N ILE A 168 -7.43 34.02 9.86
CA ILE A 168 -8.63 33.36 10.39
C ILE A 168 -9.11 34.04 11.67
N LYS A 169 -8.19 34.32 12.60
CA LYS A 169 -8.50 34.96 13.88
C LYS A 169 -9.10 36.36 13.74
N PHE A 170 -8.43 37.24 12.99
CA PHE A 170 -8.79 38.66 12.98
C PHE A 170 -9.80 39.04 11.90
N LYS A 171 -9.89 38.26 10.82
CA LYS A 171 -10.79 38.54 9.70
C LYS A 171 -12.02 37.64 9.73
N VAL A 172 -11.84 36.32 9.71
CA VAL A 172 -12.96 35.37 9.57
C VAL A 172 -13.75 35.25 10.87
N LEU A 173 -13.06 34.91 11.96
CA LEU A 173 -13.71 34.71 13.26
C LEU A 173 -14.39 36.00 13.74
N LYS A 174 -13.67 37.13 13.71
CA LYS A 174 -14.20 38.43 14.15
C LYS A 174 -15.43 38.87 13.34
N LYS A 175 -15.44 38.58 12.02
CA LYS A 175 -16.61 38.85 11.17
C LYS A 175 -17.81 38.01 11.62
N ILE A 176 -17.61 36.72 11.86
CA ILE A 176 -18.68 35.81 12.33
C ILE A 176 -19.21 36.24 13.71
N GLU A 177 -18.31 36.58 14.63
CA GLU A 177 -18.70 37.08 15.97
C GLU A 177 -19.56 38.35 15.89
N LEU A 178 -19.24 39.27 14.97
CA LEU A 178 -20.00 40.50 14.74
C LEU A 178 -21.34 40.26 14.03
N GLU A 179 -21.35 39.47 12.96
CA GLU A 179 -22.56 39.24 12.15
C GLU A 179 -23.62 38.44 12.90
N TYR A 180 -23.21 37.48 13.74
CA TYR A 180 -24.11 36.58 14.45
C TYR A 180 -24.26 36.92 15.94
N ASN A 181 -23.58 37.97 16.43
CA ASN A 181 -23.55 38.40 17.82
C ASN A 181 -23.21 37.25 18.80
N VAL A 182 -22.15 36.50 18.48
CA VAL A 182 -21.70 35.32 19.25
C VAL A 182 -20.30 35.57 19.78
N ARG A 183 -20.01 35.11 21.01
CA ARG A 183 -18.66 35.08 21.56
C ARG A 183 -18.10 33.67 21.52
N ILE A 184 -17.03 33.43 20.76
CA ILE A 184 -16.39 32.11 20.70
C ILE A 184 -15.31 32.04 21.77
N ASP A 185 -15.62 31.33 22.86
CA ASP A 185 -14.79 31.31 24.07
C ASP A 185 -13.35 30.85 23.84
N LYS A 186 -12.45 31.39 24.67
CA LYS A 186 -11.01 31.11 24.64
C LYS A 186 -10.71 29.85 25.45
N SER A 187 -10.88 28.65 24.88
CA SER A 187 -10.21 27.49 25.46
C SER A 187 -8.69 27.61 25.21
N LEU A 188 -7.94 27.73 26.29
CA LEU A 188 -6.49 27.83 26.34
C LEU A 188 -5.90 26.48 25.92
N ASN A 189 -5.58 26.31 24.64
CA ASN A 189 -4.67 25.26 24.21
C ASN A 189 -3.73 25.81 23.13
N ILE A 190 -2.43 25.59 23.33
CA ILE A 190 -1.31 26.27 22.66
C ILE A 190 -1.24 25.93 21.15
N PHE A 191 -2.02 24.93 20.69
CA PHE A 191 -2.06 24.45 19.31
C PHE A 191 -3.30 24.83 18.48
N TYR A 192 -4.01 25.92 18.81
CA TYR A 192 -4.98 26.52 17.87
C TYR A 192 -6.20 25.66 17.46
N ASN A 193 -6.74 24.80 18.34
CA ASN A 193 -7.93 24.00 18.00
C ASN A 193 -9.09 24.86 17.47
N LYS A 194 -9.43 25.99 18.11
CA LYS A 194 -10.61 26.77 17.70
C LYS A 194 -10.57 27.35 16.27
N TYR A 195 -9.42 27.82 15.80
CA TYR A 195 -9.33 28.40 14.46
C TYR A 195 -9.30 27.31 13.39
N PHE A 196 -8.65 26.19 13.72
CA PHE A 196 -8.69 25.00 12.90
C PHE A 196 -10.11 24.42 12.81
N ASP A 197 -10.88 24.43 13.90
CA ASP A 197 -12.27 23.98 13.95
C ASP A 197 -13.16 24.87 13.08
N VAL A 198 -13.01 26.20 13.17
CA VAL A 198 -13.71 27.16 12.30
C VAL A 198 -13.37 26.90 10.83
N SER A 199 -12.09 26.77 10.51
CA SER A 199 -11.64 26.47 9.15
C SER A 199 -12.18 25.15 8.62
N ASN A 200 -12.20 24.10 9.44
CA ASN A 200 -12.79 22.81 9.08
C ASN A 200 -14.29 22.91 8.84
N TYR A 201 -15.01 23.62 9.70
CA TYR A 201 -16.45 23.80 9.59
C TYR A 201 -16.83 24.51 8.29
N ILE A 202 -16.17 25.63 7.97
CA ILE A 202 -16.37 26.36 6.70
C ILE A 202 -16.03 25.48 5.49
N LYS A 203 -14.90 24.75 5.55
CA LYS A 203 -14.48 23.81 4.51
C LYS A 203 -15.52 22.70 4.30
N ASP A 204 -16.05 22.11 5.36
CA ASP A 204 -17.04 21.02 5.28
C ASP A 204 -18.39 21.51 4.73
N LEU A 205 -18.85 22.70 5.13
CA LEU A 205 -20.05 23.34 4.58
C LEU A 205 -19.92 23.62 3.08
N PHE A 206 -18.77 24.14 2.64
CA PHE A 206 -18.52 24.40 1.22
C PHE A 206 -18.54 23.12 0.38
N LEU A 207 -17.88 22.06 0.85
CA LEU A 207 -17.85 20.77 0.15
C LEU A 207 -19.25 20.12 0.07
N ALA A 208 -20.06 20.28 1.12
CA ALA A 208 -21.44 19.81 1.15
C ALA A 208 -22.34 20.58 0.16
N GLU A 209 -22.22 21.91 0.11
CA GLU A 209 -22.97 22.73 -0.86
C GLU A 209 -22.63 22.37 -2.30
N LYS A 210 -21.34 22.10 -2.58
CA LYS A 210 -20.87 21.64 -3.91
C LYS A 210 -21.22 20.19 -4.22
N LYS A 211 -21.91 19.47 -3.32
CA LYS A 211 -22.27 18.05 -3.44
C LYS A 211 -21.06 17.12 -3.70
N ILE A 212 -19.85 17.54 -3.32
CA ILE A 212 -18.62 16.76 -3.51
C ILE A 212 -18.62 15.58 -2.52
N PHE A 213 -19.19 15.76 -1.32
CA PHE A 213 -19.40 14.70 -0.34
C PHE A 213 -20.77 14.82 0.34
N LYS A 214 -21.39 13.68 0.67
CA LYS A 214 -22.53 13.65 1.61
C LYS A 214 -21.97 13.74 3.03
N LEU A 215 -22.32 14.80 3.77
CA LEU A 215 -22.05 14.88 5.22
C LEU A 215 -22.75 13.68 5.90
N LYS A 216 -21.98 12.69 6.36
CA LYS A 216 -22.50 11.71 7.34
C LYS A 216 -22.63 12.44 8.67
N ASN A 217 -23.81 12.39 9.27
CA ASN A 217 -24.24 13.12 10.49
C ASN A 217 -23.34 12.99 11.75
N ASN A 218 -22.22 12.27 11.72
CA ASN A 218 -21.44 11.88 12.91
C ASN A 218 -19.97 12.36 12.93
N TYR A 219 -19.51 13.21 12.02
CA TYR A 219 -18.08 13.59 11.95
C TYR A 219 -17.76 15.07 12.15
N VAL A 220 -18.75 15.92 12.36
CA VAL A 220 -18.47 17.30 12.73
C VAL A 220 -18.36 17.33 14.24
N MET A 221 -17.13 17.47 14.76
CA MET A 221 -16.91 18.05 16.06
C MET A 221 -17.59 19.42 15.97
N LYS A 222 -18.85 19.49 16.40
CA LYS A 222 -19.70 20.68 16.29
C LYS A 222 -18.95 21.78 17.04
N PRO A 223 -18.30 22.74 16.35
CA PRO A 223 -17.91 23.94 17.05
C PRO A 223 -19.22 24.57 17.53
N ASN A 224 -19.20 25.42 18.57
CA ASN A 224 -20.39 26.21 18.94
C ASN A 224 -21.04 26.94 17.74
N LEU A 225 -20.36 27.04 16.59
CA LEU A 225 -20.89 27.48 15.30
C LEU A 225 -22.04 26.65 14.72
N SER A 226 -22.22 25.36 15.08
CA SER A 226 -23.37 24.58 14.59
C SER A 226 -24.71 25.01 15.18
N ASP A 227 -24.67 25.77 16.26
CA ASP A 227 -25.84 26.24 16.98
C ASP A 227 -26.35 27.58 16.40
N PHE A 228 -25.63 28.12 15.41
CA PHE A 228 -25.98 29.34 14.69
C PHE A 228 -26.23 29.03 13.21
N PRO A 229 -27.19 29.71 12.54
CA PRO A 229 -27.49 29.51 11.13
C PRO A 229 -26.41 30.16 10.24
N TYR A 230 -25.16 29.70 10.33
CA TYR A 230 -24.08 30.13 9.46
C TYR A 230 -24.31 29.62 8.04
N CYS A 231 -24.37 30.53 7.06
CA CYS A 231 -24.60 30.20 5.66
C CYS A 231 -23.36 30.58 4.83
N ILE A 232 -22.75 29.58 4.20
CA ILE A 232 -21.55 29.79 3.37
C ILE A 232 -21.80 30.72 2.17
N LYS A 233 -23.05 30.86 1.71
CA LYS A 233 -23.44 31.77 0.62
C LYS A 233 -23.19 33.25 0.95
N ASN A 234 -23.15 33.60 2.24
CA ASN A 234 -22.89 34.96 2.69
C ASN A 234 -21.39 35.22 2.93
N GLU A 235 -20.54 34.20 2.76
CA GLU A 235 -19.10 34.31 2.93
C GLU A 235 -18.39 34.62 1.61
N SER A 236 -17.32 35.40 1.67
CA SER A 236 -16.53 35.68 0.45
C SER A 236 -15.75 34.44 0.02
N ASN A 237 -15.71 34.16 -1.29
CA ASN A 237 -14.93 33.06 -1.86
C ASN A 237 -13.47 33.05 -1.35
N LEU A 238 -12.86 34.23 -1.22
CA LEU A 238 -11.51 34.38 -0.71
C LEU A 238 -11.36 33.89 0.74
N ASN A 239 -12.31 34.20 1.62
CA ASN A 239 -12.28 33.71 3.00
C ASN A 239 -12.50 32.19 3.06
N ILE A 240 -13.40 31.65 2.22
CA ILE A 240 -13.62 30.21 2.10
C ILE A 240 -12.32 29.50 1.69
N TYR A 241 -11.63 29.98 0.66
CA TYR A 241 -10.37 29.37 0.23
C TYR A 241 -9.28 29.46 1.29
N ILE A 242 -9.16 30.59 2.00
CA ILE A 242 -8.22 30.73 3.11
C ILE A 242 -8.51 29.70 4.22
N CYS A 243 -9.78 29.48 4.57
CA CYS A 243 -10.19 28.47 5.54
C CYS A 243 -9.87 27.04 5.06
N ILE A 244 -10.10 26.75 3.78
CA ILE A 244 -9.78 25.45 3.18
C ILE A 244 -8.27 25.18 3.24
N ILE A 245 -7.44 26.14 2.83
CA ILE A 245 -5.97 26.00 2.87
C ILE A 245 -5.49 25.86 4.32
N HIS A 246 -6.03 26.65 5.25
CA HIS A 246 -5.72 26.55 6.67
C HIS A 246 -6.08 25.17 7.26
N ALA A 247 -7.23 24.61 6.89
CA ALA A 247 -7.67 23.28 7.34
C ALA A 247 -6.84 22.13 6.74
N TYR A 248 -6.42 22.22 5.48
CA TYR A 248 -5.62 21.15 4.87
C TYR A 248 -4.14 21.22 5.24
N SER A 249 -3.59 22.42 5.42
CA SER A 249 -2.16 22.61 5.73
C SER A 249 -1.69 21.81 6.94
N ILE A 250 -2.42 21.82 8.07
CA ILE A 250 -2.01 21.03 9.25
C ILE A 250 -2.15 19.52 9.04
N LYS A 251 -3.15 19.07 8.25
CA LYS A 251 -3.33 17.66 7.91
C LYS A 251 -2.20 17.15 7.01
N LEU A 252 -1.81 17.96 6.03
CA LEU A 252 -0.69 17.67 5.14
C LEU A 252 0.62 17.69 5.93
N PHE A 253 0.83 18.65 6.83
CA PHE A 253 1.97 18.65 7.75
C PHE A 253 2.06 17.32 8.52
N ALA A 254 0.99 16.90 9.19
CA ALA A 254 0.97 15.66 9.95
C ALA A 254 1.26 14.42 9.07
N LEU A 255 0.68 14.36 7.87
CA LEU A 255 0.91 13.28 6.92
C LEU A 255 2.38 13.21 6.48
N PHE A 256 2.96 14.34 6.07
CA PHE A 256 4.35 14.38 5.61
C PHE A 256 5.35 14.15 6.75
N ILE A 257 5.06 14.61 7.97
CA ILE A 257 5.88 14.27 9.15
C ILE A 257 5.82 12.78 9.48
N PHE A 258 4.65 12.16 9.34
CA PHE A 258 4.54 10.71 9.53
C PHE A 258 5.35 9.93 8.49
N ILE A 259 5.27 10.32 7.22
CA ILE A 259 6.06 9.72 6.13
C ILE A 259 7.56 9.95 6.38
N PHE A 260 7.94 11.16 6.80
CA PHE A 260 9.31 11.50 7.19
C PHE A 260 9.80 10.60 8.33
N ALA A 261 9.00 10.41 9.39
CA ALA A 261 9.37 9.57 10.52
C ALA A 261 9.62 8.12 10.10
N ILE A 262 8.77 7.55 9.23
CA ILE A 262 8.99 6.22 8.65
C ILE A 262 10.32 6.19 7.88
N GLY A 263 10.52 7.14 6.97
CA GLY A 263 11.76 7.23 6.18
C GLY A 263 13.00 7.35 7.06
N PHE A 264 12.94 8.19 8.09
CA PHE A 264 14.03 8.41 9.03
C PHE A 264 14.32 7.18 9.90
N THR A 265 13.30 6.41 10.32
CA THR A 265 13.54 5.15 11.04
C THR A 265 14.24 4.09 10.19
N LEU A 266 13.96 4.05 8.89
CA LEU A 266 14.66 3.18 7.94
C LEU A 266 16.12 3.62 7.74
N ASP A 267 16.37 4.93 7.68
CA ASP A 267 17.71 5.52 7.62
C ASP A 267 18.50 5.35 8.94
N ILE A 268 17.85 5.32 10.11
CA ILE A 268 18.54 5.01 11.37
C ILE A 268 18.91 3.53 11.41
N ALA A 269 17.99 2.64 11.06
CA ALA A 269 18.26 1.21 11.02
C ALA A 269 19.43 0.87 10.09
N SER A 270 19.62 1.65 9.00
CA SER A 270 20.74 1.44 8.09
C SER A 270 22.10 1.75 8.70
N VAL A 271 22.22 2.83 9.46
CA VAL A 271 23.46 3.25 10.15
C VAL A 271 23.89 2.25 11.23
N PHE A 272 22.95 1.52 11.83
CA PHE A 272 23.23 0.51 12.85
C PHE A 272 23.48 -0.90 12.30
N VAL A 273 23.11 -1.18 11.05
CA VAL A 273 23.39 -2.47 10.38
C VAL A 273 24.77 -2.47 9.71
N ASP A 274 25.32 -1.30 9.37
CA ASP A 274 26.69 -1.13 8.83
C ASP A 274 27.80 -1.13 9.91
N LYS A 275 27.58 -1.80 11.05
CA LYS A 275 28.63 -2.10 12.06
C LYS A 275 28.78 -3.59 12.32
#